data_AF-A0A2R8MXF1-F1
#
_entry.id   AF-A0A2R8MXF1-F1
#
_cell.length_a   1.000
_cell.length_b   1.000
_cell.length_c   1.000
_cell.angle_alpha   90.00
_cell.angle_beta   90.00
_cell.angle_gamma   90.00
#
_symmetry.space_group_name_H-M   'P 1'
#
loop_
_entity.id
_entity.type
_entity.pdbx_description
1 polymer ?
#
loop_
_entity_poly.entity_id
_entity_poly.type
_entity_poly.pdbx_seq_one_letter_code
_entity_poly.pdbx_strand_id
1 'polypeptide(L)'
;MALPFTLLMALVMLCCKAICSLGCDLPQAHSLSNRRASILLAQMRRISPFSCLKDRQDFVFPQEVFVGDHFQKAQAIFVLHEMIQQTFNLFSTKDLSVTWDATLLDTFYTELYKQLNDLEACVMERIGVEGTPLMNADSILAVRKYFERITLYLTEKKHSPCAWEVVRAEIMRSFSLLTSLQERLRRKE
;
A
#
# COMPACT_ATOMS: atom_id res chain seq x y z
N MET A 1 -45.43 -22.65 -18.20
CA MET A 1 -43.97 -22.96 -18.25
C MET A 1 -43.07 -21.72 -18.29
N ALA A 2 -43.59 -20.48 -18.25
CA ALA A 2 -42.75 -19.26 -18.28
C ALA A 2 -42.20 -18.82 -16.90
N LEU A 3 -42.96 -19.06 -15.82
CA LEU A 3 -42.62 -18.69 -14.45
C LEU A 3 -41.29 -19.27 -13.90
N PRO A 4 -40.94 -20.55 -14.14
CA PRO A 4 -39.67 -21.10 -13.63
C PRO A 4 -38.47 -20.52 -14.39
N PHE A 5 -38.62 -20.21 -15.68
CA PHE A 5 -37.55 -19.63 -16.50
C PHE A 5 -37.25 -18.19 -16.08
N THR A 6 -38.28 -17.38 -15.82
CA THR A 6 -38.11 -16.01 -15.29
C THR A 6 -37.47 -15.99 -13.92
N LEU A 7 -37.80 -16.96 -13.05
CA LEU A 7 -37.17 -17.11 -11.72
C LEU A 7 -35.70 -17.51 -11.83
N LEU A 8 -35.36 -18.43 -12.75
CA LEU A 8 -33.99 -18.88 -12.98
C LEU A 8 -33.12 -17.74 -13.55
N MET A 9 -33.65 -16.96 -14.49
CA MET A 9 -32.98 -15.78 -15.02
C MET A 9 -32.82 -14.68 -13.96
N ALA A 10 -33.82 -14.47 -13.10
CA ALA A 10 -33.73 -13.53 -11.98
C ALA A 10 -32.69 -13.98 -10.94
N LEU A 11 -32.63 -15.27 -10.62
CA LEU A 11 -31.61 -15.87 -9.75
C LEU A 11 -30.21 -15.77 -10.34
N VAL A 12 -30.05 -16.04 -11.64
CA VAL A 12 -28.78 -15.85 -12.35
C VAL A 12 -28.37 -14.38 -12.32
N MET A 13 -29.29 -13.45 -12.57
CA MET A 13 -28.98 -12.01 -12.47
C MET A 13 -28.70 -11.56 -11.03
N LEU A 14 -29.37 -12.12 -10.02
CA LEU A 14 -29.07 -11.85 -8.61
C LEU A 14 -27.71 -12.42 -8.19
N CYS A 15 -27.38 -13.63 -8.64
CA CYS A 15 -26.09 -14.26 -8.42
C CYS A 15 -24.98 -13.51 -9.18
N CYS A 16 -25.20 -13.12 -10.43
CA CYS A 16 -24.27 -12.28 -11.17
C CYS A 16 -24.09 -10.92 -10.48
N LYS A 17 -25.16 -10.29 -9.98
CA LYS A 17 -25.03 -9.06 -9.19
C LYS A 17 -24.33 -9.29 -7.86
N ALA A 18 -24.55 -10.40 -7.17
CA ALA A 18 -23.87 -10.73 -5.92
C ALA A 18 -22.37 -11.01 -6.14
N ILE A 19 -22.04 -11.78 -7.18
CA ILE A 19 -20.67 -12.14 -7.59
C ILE A 19 -19.93 -10.94 -8.18
N CYS A 20 -20.62 -10.07 -8.93
CA CYS A 20 -20.09 -8.78 -9.41
C CYS A 20 -20.24 -7.63 -8.39
N SER A 21 -20.82 -7.86 -7.21
CA SER A 21 -20.89 -6.91 -6.09
C SER A 21 -19.93 -7.21 -4.96
N LEU A 22 -19.04 -8.20 -5.12
CA LEU A 22 -17.73 -8.11 -4.45
C LEU A 22 -16.91 -6.99 -5.11
N GLY A 23 -17.49 -5.79 -5.18
CA GLY A 23 -16.78 -4.63 -5.66
C GLY A 23 -15.57 -4.42 -4.77
N CYS A 24 -14.49 -3.94 -5.36
CA CYS A 24 -13.29 -3.51 -4.66
C CYS A 24 -13.54 -2.31 -3.76
N ASP A 25 -14.30 -2.53 -2.70
CA ASP A 25 -14.55 -1.59 -1.64
C ASP A 25 -13.39 -1.64 -0.68
N LEU A 26 -12.41 -0.75 -0.88
CA LEU A 26 -11.21 -0.53 -0.04
C LEU A 26 -11.43 -1.00 1.41
N PRO A 27 -11.15 -2.28 1.71
CA PRO A 27 -11.72 -2.89 2.91
C PRO A 27 -11.14 -2.28 4.18
N GLN A 28 -11.94 -2.22 5.25
CA GLN A 28 -11.47 -1.91 6.62
C GLN A 28 -10.24 -2.77 7.00
N ALA A 29 -10.14 -3.99 6.45
CA ALA A 29 -9.00 -4.88 6.61
C ALA A 29 -7.66 -4.24 6.21
N HIS A 30 -7.58 -3.40 5.17
CA HIS A 30 -6.32 -2.76 4.76
C HIS A 30 -5.90 -1.64 5.71
N SER A 31 -6.84 -0.87 6.25
CA SER A 31 -6.52 0.13 7.28
C SER A 31 -5.95 -0.53 8.54
N LEU A 32 -6.50 -1.68 8.92
CA LEU A 32 -6.00 -2.50 10.03
C LEU A 32 -4.61 -3.07 9.69
N SER A 33 -4.43 -3.53 8.45
CA SER A 33 -3.17 -4.11 7.98
C SER A 33 -2.04 -3.08 7.91
N ASN A 34 -2.31 -1.87 7.43
CA ASN A 34 -1.39 -0.72 7.47
C ASN A 34 -0.99 -0.35 8.91
N ARG A 35 -1.96 -0.42 9.85
CA ARG A 35 -1.68 -0.23 11.27
C ARG A 35 -0.79 -1.34 11.84
N ARG A 36 -1.02 -2.60 11.49
CA ARG A 36 -0.17 -3.74 11.88
C ARG A 36 1.24 -3.60 11.31
N ALA A 37 1.38 -3.28 10.03
CA ALA A 37 2.65 -3.00 9.38
C ALA A 37 3.41 -1.88 10.13
N SER A 38 2.72 -0.81 10.53
CA SER A 38 3.30 0.28 11.32
C SER A 38 3.76 -0.17 12.71
N ILE A 39 3.00 -1.06 13.38
CA ILE A 39 3.38 -1.63 14.69
C ILE A 39 4.64 -2.49 14.55
N LEU A 40 4.70 -3.35 13.52
CA LEU A 40 5.86 -4.19 13.25
C LEU A 40 7.10 -3.34 12.96
N LEU A 41 6.97 -2.28 12.15
CA LEU A 41 8.04 -1.31 11.92
C LEU A 41 8.48 -0.60 13.21
N ALA A 42 7.56 -0.29 14.12
CA ALA A 42 7.90 0.28 15.42
C ALA A 42 8.70 -0.70 16.30
N GLN A 43 8.31 -1.97 16.29
CA GLN A 43 8.99 -3.04 17.04
C GLN A 43 10.39 -3.33 16.48
N MET A 44 10.60 -3.16 15.17
CA MET A 44 11.91 -3.32 14.54
C MET A 44 12.92 -2.22 14.92
N ARG A 45 12.51 -1.15 15.59
CA ARG A 45 13.41 -0.05 15.99
C ARG A 45 14.53 -0.54 16.91
N ARG A 46 15.78 -0.32 16.49
CA ARG A 46 16.99 -0.67 17.28
C ARG A 46 17.68 0.51 17.93
N ILE A 47 17.54 1.70 17.36
CA ILE A 47 18.21 2.92 17.83
C ILE A 47 17.21 4.08 17.95
N SER A 48 17.56 5.08 18.75
CA SER A 48 16.73 6.28 18.90
C SER A 48 16.82 7.15 17.64
N PRO A 49 15.69 7.63 17.08
CA PRO A 49 15.70 8.58 15.96
C PRO A 49 16.50 9.86 16.25
N PHE A 50 16.63 10.25 17.53
CA PHE A 50 17.41 11.40 17.96
C PHE A 50 18.93 11.19 17.81
N SER A 51 19.40 9.96 17.76
CA SER A 51 20.82 9.67 17.48
C SER A 51 21.16 9.89 16.00
N CYS A 52 20.15 9.90 15.13
CA CYS A 52 20.30 9.97 13.67
C CYS A 52 19.87 11.32 13.07
N LEU A 53 19.83 12.38 13.89
CA LEU A 53 19.41 13.71 13.43
C LEU A 53 20.22 14.25 12.25
N LYS A 54 21.53 13.94 12.21
CA LYS A 54 22.44 14.35 11.12
C LYS A 54 22.16 13.64 9.78
N ASP A 55 21.47 12.51 9.83
CA ASP A 55 21.14 11.70 8.67
C ASP A 55 19.69 11.93 8.19
N ARG A 56 18.92 12.80 8.85
CA ARG A 56 17.56 13.11 8.41
C ARG A 56 17.54 13.59 6.97
N GLN A 57 16.62 13.01 6.21
CA GLN A 57 16.38 13.34 4.82
C GLN A 57 14.89 13.54 4.62
N ASP A 58 14.51 14.60 3.92
CA ASP A 58 13.16 14.72 3.37
C ASP A 58 13.13 14.00 2.03
N PHE A 59 12.35 12.92 1.96
CA PHE A 59 12.17 12.12 0.73
C PHE A 59 11.11 12.70 -0.19
N VAL A 60 10.38 13.72 0.28
CA VAL A 60 9.27 14.37 -0.42
C VAL A 60 8.21 13.33 -0.78
N PHE A 61 7.50 12.87 0.25
CA PHE A 61 6.37 11.96 0.11
C PHE A 61 5.34 12.56 -0.86
N PRO A 62 4.84 11.81 -1.86
CA PRO A 62 3.97 12.33 -2.91
C PRO A 62 2.54 12.54 -2.40
N GLN A 63 2.35 13.48 -1.47
CA GLN A 63 1.07 13.72 -0.81
C GLN A 63 0.01 14.21 -1.78
N GLU A 64 0.41 14.95 -2.82
CA GLU A 64 -0.47 15.52 -3.84
C GLU A 64 -1.21 14.45 -4.63
N VAL A 65 -0.61 13.27 -4.81
CA VAL A 65 -1.26 12.10 -5.42
C VAL A 65 -2.52 11.70 -4.66
N PHE A 66 -2.58 12.01 -3.36
CA PHE A 66 -3.66 11.64 -2.45
C PHE A 66 -4.59 12.82 -2.11
N VAL A 67 -4.33 14.02 -2.65
CA VAL A 67 -5.06 15.25 -2.33
C VAL A 67 -5.75 15.79 -3.58
N GLY A 68 -7.04 15.51 -3.70
CA GLY A 68 -7.90 16.13 -4.71
C GLY A 68 -9.34 15.64 -4.61
N ASP A 69 -10.32 16.48 -4.97
CA ASP A 69 -11.72 16.07 -5.10
C ASP A 69 -11.95 15.09 -6.27
N HIS A 70 -10.96 14.96 -7.16
CA HIS A 70 -10.94 14.00 -8.26
C HIS A 70 -10.27 12.66 -7.93
N PHE A 71 -9.66 12.49 -6.74
CA PHE A 71 -9.03 11.22 -6.36
C PHE A 71 -10.13 10.20 -6.00
N GLN A 72 -10.54 9.44 -7.01
CA GLN A 72 -11.56 8.42 -6.88
C GLN A 72 -11.00 7.17 -6.21
N LYS A 73 -11.86 6.45 -5.47
CA LYS A 73 -11.54 5.16 -4.81
C LYS A 73 -10.84 4.17 -5.74
N ALA A 74 -11.20 4.18 -7.03
CA ALA A 74 -10.57 3.38 -8.06
C ALA A 74 -9.07 3.67 -8.23
N GLN A 75 -8.68 4.94 -8.28
CA GLN A 75 -7.29 5.38 -8.44
C GLN A 75 -6.46 5.09 -7.17
N ALA A 76 -7.10 5.21 -6.00
CA ALA A 76 -6.47 4.91 -4.71
C ALA A 76 -5.92 3.50 -4.59
N ILE A 77 -6.61 2.52 -5.19
CA ILE A 77 -6.19 1.12 -5.16
C ILE A 77 -4.87 0.91 -5.88
N PHE A 78 -4.71 1.51 -7.07
CA PHE A 78 -3.45 1.40 -7.83
C PHE A 78 -2.27 2.02 -7.09
N VAL A 79 -2.48 3.20 -6.48
CA VAL A 79 -1.43 3.88 -5.73
C VAL A 79 -1.07 3.12 -4.44
N LEU A 80 -2.08 2.59 -3.74
CA LEU A 80 -1.86 1.77 -2.55
C LEU A 80 -1.12 0.47 -2.88
N HIS A 81 -1.52 -0.20 -3.96
CA HIS A 81 -0.83 -1.39 -4.47
C HIS A 81 0.65 -1.09 -4.75
N GLU A 82 0.94 -0.02 -5.51
CA GLU A 82 2.32 0.38 -5.81
C GLU A 82 3.11 0.73 -4.54
N MET A 83 2.52 1.47 -3.58
CA MET A 83 3.19 1.81 -2.31
C MET A 83 3.59 0.56 -1.51
N ILE A 84 2.69 -0.43 -1.41
CA ILE A 84 2.95 -1.67 -0.68
C ILE A 84 3.96 -2.52 -1.45
N GLN A 85 3.88 -2.58 -2.78
CA GLN A 85 4.82 -3.32 -3.61
C GLN A 85 6.24 -2.77 -3.47
N GLN A 86 6.39 -1.44 -3.53
CA GLN A 86 7.70 -0.80 -3.36
C GLN A 86 8.24 -0.97 -1.94
N THR A 87 7.37 -0.95 -0.93
CA THR A 87 7.76 -1.28 0.45
C THR A 87 8.26 -2.72 0.54
N PHE A 88 7.51 -3.67 -0.01
CA PHE A 88 7.91 -5.08 -0.02
C PHE A 88 9.29 -5.23 -0.64
N ASN A 89 9.49 -4.68 -1.85
CA ASN A 89 10.77 -4.74 -2.56
C ASN A 89 11.93 -4.11 -1.76
N LEU A 90 11.71 -2.93 -1.15
CA LEU A 90 12.69 -2.24 -0.34
C LEU A 90 13.16 -3.11 0.83
N PHE A 91 12.21 -3.73 1.52
CA PHE A 91 12.50 -4.56 2.68
C PHE A 91 12.96 -5.96 2.30
N SER A 92 12.76 -6.47 1.07
CA SER A 92 13.19 -7.82 0.64
C SER A 92 14.67 -7.94 0.25
N THR A 93 15.46 -6.89 0.41
CA THR A 93 16.90 -6.91 0.08
C THR A 93 17.68 -7.81 1.05
N LYS A 94 18.54 -8.68 0.53
CA LYS A 94 19.19 -9.79 1.28
C LYS A 94 20.02 -9.34 2.50
N ASP A 95 20.51 -8.11 2.49
CA ASP A 95 21.38 -7.54 3.55
C ASP A 95 20.60 -7.08 4.79
N LEU A 96 19.27 -7.15 4.76
CA LEU A 96 18.41 -6.67 5.83
C LEU A 96 18.29 -7.60 7.03
N SER A 97 18.59 -8.89 6.86
CA SER A 97 18.61 -9.87 7.96
C SER A 97 19.69 -9.57 9.02
N VAL A 98 20.76 -8.87 8.64
CA VAL A 98 21.79 -8.37 9.57
C VAL A 98 21.26 -7.13 10.33
N THR A 99 20.39 -6.35 9.69
CA THR A 99 19.93 -5.05 10.17
C THR A 99 18.68 -5.13 11.05
N TRP A 100 17.81 -6.12 10.86
CA TRP A 100 16.53 -6.26 11.56
C TRP A 100 16.35 -7.61 12.25
N ASP A 101 15.39 -7.71 13.15
CA ASP A 101 14.99 -8.99 13.74
C ASP A 101 14.31 -9.85 12.66
N ALA A 102 14.84 -11.04 12.41
CA ALA A 102 14.39 -11.90 11.31
C ALA A 102 12.92 -12.32 11.47
N THR A 103 12.44 -12.55 12.69
CA THR A 103 11.05 -12.97 12.96
C THR A 103 10.08 -11.82 12.75
N LEU A 104 10.44 -10.60 13.20
CA LEU A 104 9.64 -9.41 12.92
C LEU A 104 9.59 -9.08 11.43
N LEU A 105 10.72 -9.24 10.74
CA LEU A 105 10.81 -9.00 9.30
C LEU A 105 9.98 -10.00 8.49
N ASP A 106 10.01 -11.29 8.86
CA ASP A 106 9.17 -12.34 8.25
C ASP A 106 7.67 -12.08 8.46
N THR A 107 7.30 -11.69 9.68
CA THR A 107 5.92 -11.31 9.99
C THR A 107 5.49 -10.08 9.17
N PHE A 108 6.38 -9.10 9.02
CA PHE A 108 6.14 -7.90 8.22
C PHE A 108 5.95 -8.25 6.74
N TYR A 109 6.77 -9.12 6.16
CA TYR A 109 6.57 -9.58 4.77
C TYR A 109 5.26 -10.31 4.61
N THR A 110 4.90 -11.18 5.54
CA THR A 110 3.65 -11.94 5.47
C THR A 110 2.43 -10.99 5.45
N GLU A 111 2.46 -9.94 6.28
CA GLU A 111 1.40 -8.93 6.30
C GLU A 111 1.36 -8.13 4.99
N LEU A 112 2.50 -7.67 4.46
CA LEU A 112 2.56 -6.94 3.18
C LEU A 112 2.11 -7.81 2.00
N TYR A 113 2.57 -9.05 1.94
CA TYR A 113 2.23 -10.01 0.88
C TYR A 113 0.73 -10.30 0.87
N LYS A 114 0.12 -10.45 2.05
CA LYS A 114 -1.34 -10.57 2.15
C LYS A 114 -2.04 -9.34 1.57
N GLN A 115 -1.61 -8.13 1.93
CA GLN A 115 -2.22 -6.91 1.36
C GLN A 115 -2.05 -6.83 -0.16
N LEU A 116 -0.90 -7.24 -0.70
CA LEU A 116 -0.66 -7.26 -2.13
C LEU A 116 -1.62 -8.19 -2.86
N ASN A 117 -1.79 -9.43 -2.40
CA ASN A 117 -2.72 -10.37 -3.04
C ASN A 117 -4.16 -9.83 -3.04
N ASP A 118 -4.59 -9.26 -1.91
CA ASP A 118 -5.93 -8.67 -1.77
C ASP A 118 -6.12 -7.48 -2.73
N LEU A 119 -5.09 -6.65 -2.92
CA LEU A 119 -5.13 -5.50 -3.84
C LEU A 119 -4.97 -5.89 -5.31
N GLU A 120 -4.18 -6.92 -5.61
CA GLU A 120 -3.93 -7.38 -6.98
C GLU A 120 -5.20 -7.95 -7.60
N ALA A 121 -5.97 -8.75 -6.85
CA ALA A 121 -7.31 -9.19 -7.25
C ALA A 121 -8.18 -7.99 -7.65
N CYS A 122 -8.08 -6.91 -6.88
CA CYS A 122 -8.84 -5.68 -7.14
C CYS A 122 -8.37 -4.86 -8.33
N VAL A 123 -7.06 -4.80 -8.54
CA VAL A 123 -6.47 -4.15 -9.71
C VAL A 123 -6.88 -4.89 -10.98
N MET A 124 -6.81 -6.23 -10.97
CA MET A 124 -7.15 -7.06 -12.14
C MET A 124 -8.62 -6.92 -12.54
N GLU A 125 -9.54 -6.94 -11.56
CA GLU A 125 -10.97 -6.73 -11.82
C GLU A 125 -11.22 -5.35 -12.46
N ARG A 126 -10.61 -4.29 -11.93
CA ARG A 126 -10.79 -2.93 -12.47
C ARG A 126 -10.17 -2.73 -13.85
N ILE A 127 -8.97 -3.25 -14.10
CA ILE A 127 -8.35 -3.15 -15.43
C ILE A 127 -9.24 -3.82 -16.48
N GLY A 128 -9.86 -4.95 -16.14
CA GLY A 128 -10.81 -5.64 -17.03
C GLY A 128 -12.09 -4.87 -17.33
N VAL A 129 -12.52 -3.98 -16.45
CA VAL A 129 -13.78 -3.22 -16.57
C VAL A 129 -13.58 -1.81 -17.13
N GLU A 130 -12.53 -1.09 -16.71
CA GLU A 130 -12.32 0.35 -16.98
C GLU A 130 -11.08 0.64 -17.85
N GLY A 131 -10.27 -0.37 -18.19
CA GLY A 131 -8.93 -0.16 -18.76
C GLY A 131 -7.97 0.46 -17.74
N THR A 132 -6.76 0.84 -18.15
CA THR A 132 -5.80 1.53 -17.26
C THR A 132 -5.92 3.05 -17.44
N PRO A 133 -6.43 3.82 -16.46
CA PRO A 133 -6.53 5.27 -16.54
C PRO A 133 -5.15 5.94 -16.63
N LEU A 134 -4.98 6.92 -17.54
CA LEU A 134 -3.73 7.68 -17.70
C LEU A 134 -3.28 8.36 -16.39
N MET A 135 -4.23 8.85 -15.59
CA MET A 135 -3.98 9.49 -14.29
C MET A 135 -3.33 8.54 -13.26
N ASN A 136 -3.52 7.22 -13.40
CA ASN A 136 -2.88 6.24 -12.54
C ASN A 136 -1.38 6.12 -12.87
N ALA A 137 -0.99 6.30 -14.13
CA ALA A 137 0.41 6.18 -14.54
C ALA A 137 1.29 7.26 -13.90
N ASP A 138 0.84 8.52 -13.87
CA ASP A 138 1.57 9.63 -13.24
C ASP A 138 1.68 9.46 -11.73
N SER A 139 0.59 9.01 -11.10
CA SER A 139 0.51 8.74 -9.67
C SER A 139 1.45 7.59 -9.25
N ILE A 140 1.44 6.49 -10.01
CA ILE A 140 2.36 5.36 -9.85
C ILE A 140 3.81 5.81 -10.03
N LEU A 141 4.08 6.63 -11.05
CA LEU A 141 5.42 7.15 -11.31
C LEU A 141 5.93 8.03 -10.15
N ALA A 142 5.06 8.84 -9.54
CA ALA A 142 5.40 9.65 -8.38
C ALA A 142 5.80 8.78 -7.17
N VAL A 143 5.05 7.69 -6.92
CA VAL A 143 5.41 6.70 -5.89
C VAL A 143 6.76 6.06 -6.17
N ARG A 144 7.02 5.63 -7.42
CA ARG A 144 8.31 5.04 -7.82
C ARG A 144 9.47 5.99 -7.59
N LYS A 145 9.36 7.25 -8.01
CA LYS A 145 10.38 8.28 -7.78
C LYS A 145 10.65 8.52 -6.29
N TYR A 146 9.61 8.45 -5.46
CA TYR A 146 9.77 8.55 -4.01
C TYR A 146 10.61 7.39 -3.43
N PHE A 147 10.36 6.14 -3.84
CA PHE A 147 11.17 4.99 -3.42
C PHE A 147 12.57 4.95 -4.04
N GLU A 148 12.73 5.49 -5.25
CA GLU A 148 14.03 5.66 -5.88
C GLU A 148 14.93 6.58 -5.05
N ARG A 149 14.40 7.71 -4.55
CA ARG A 149 15.13 8.61 -3.62
C ARG A 149 15.52 7.92 -2.32
N ILE A 150 14.64 7.08 -1.77
CA ILE A 150 14.93 6.28 -0.57
C ILE A 150 16.09 5.32 -0.83
N THR A 151 16.07 4.64 -1.97
CA THR A 151 17.10 3.67 -2.35
C THR A 151 18.45 4.36 -2.61
N LEU A 152 18.43 5.52 -3.27
CA LEU A 152 19.61 6.34 -3.49
C LEU A 152 20.23 6.79 -2.15
N TYR A 153 19.40 7.31 -1.25
CA TYR A 153 19.84 7.71 0.09
C TYR A 153 20.47 6.56 0.88
N LEU A 154 19.85 5.37 0.87
CA LEU A 154 20.43 4.19 1.53
C LEU A 154 21.81 3.84 0.95
N THR A 155 21.94 3.93 -0.38
CA THR A 155 23.20 3.70 -1.10
C THR A 155 24.26 4.72 -0.69
N GLU A 156 23.93 6.01 -0.70
CA GLU A 156 24.84 7.11 -0.31
C GLU A 156 25.30 6.99 1.15
N LYS A 157 24.39 6.57 2.04
CA LYS A 157 24.68 6.33 3.46
C LYS A 157 25.26 4.93 3.73
N LYS A 158 25.57 4.16 2.69
CA LYS A 158 26.18 2.82 2.77
C LYS A 158 25.41 1.88 3.70
N HIS A 159 24.09 1.95 3.67
CA HIS A 159 23.21 1.13 4.51
C HIS A 159 23.55 1.21 6.01
N SER A 160 23.99 2.37 6.50
CA SER A 160 24.32 2.55 7.92
C SER A 160 23.10 2.32 8.82
N PRO A 161 23.29 1.98 10.12
CA PRO A 161 22.18 1.84 11.05
C PRO A 161 21.28 3.07 11.13
N CYS A 162 21.86 4.27 11.07
CA CYS A 162 21.08 5.51 11.06
C CYS A 162 20.31 5.72 9.74
N ALA A 163 20.87 5.31 8.60
CA ALA A 163 20.15 5.35 7.34
C ALA A 163 18.88 4.50 7.40
N TRP A 164 19.00 3.28 7.91
CA TRP A 164 17.88 2.37 8.07
C TRP A 164 16.86 2.85 9.10
N GLU A 165 17.28 3.48 10.20
CA GLU A 165 16.34 4.08 11.16
C GLU A 165 15.54 5.24 10.54
N VAL A 166 16.20 6.09 9.73
CA VAL A 166 15.54 7.17 8.98
C VAL A 166 14.52 6.61 7.98
N VAL A 167 14.89 5.59 7.20
CA VAL A 167 13.98 4.94 6.24
C VAL A 167 12.83 4.25 6.96
N ARG A 168 13.08 3.50 8.04
CA ARG A 168 12.04 2.86 8.84
C ARG A 168 11.01 3.88 9.34
N ALA A 169 11.46 5.02 9.85
CA ALA A 169 10.59 6.10 10.31
C ALA A 169 9.78 6.74 9.17
N GLU A 170 10.39 6.95 8.01
CA GLU A 170 9.69 7.48 6.83
C GLU A 170 8.62 6.50 6.32
N ILE A 171 8.95 5.21 6.25
CA ILE A 171 7.98 4.19 5.83
C ILE A 171 6.81 4.12 6.82
N MET A 172 7.07 4.15 8.13
CA MET A 172 5.99 4.25 9.13
C MET A 172 5.09 5.47 8.92
N ARG A 173 5.68 6.64 8.63
CA ARG A 173 4.93 7.86 8.33
C ARG A 173 4.06 7.66 7.10
N SER A 174 4.60 7.06 6.04
CA SER A 174 3.84 6.77 4.81
C SER A 174 2.64 5.86 5.04
N PHE A 175 2.78 4.77 5.83
CA PHE A 175 1.65 3.90 6.21
C PHE A 175 0.59 4.61 7.05
N SER A 176 1.00 5.55 7.91
CA SER A 176 0.07 6.36 8.69
C SER A 176 -0.75 7.29 7.79
N LEU A 177 -0.11 7.90 6.79
CA LEU A 177 -0.78 8.73 5.78
C LEU A 177 -1.73 7.92 4.90
N LEU A 178 -1.32 6.72 4.48
CA LEU A 178 -2.17 5.79 3.72
C LEU A 178 -3.41 5.39 4.52
N THR A 179 -3.26 5.06 5.81
CA THR A 179 -4.40 4.76 6.70
C THR A 179 -5.36 5.95 6.77
N SER A 180 -4.85 7.16 6.97
CA SER A 180 -5.68 8.38 7.03
C SER A 180 -6.43 8.62 5.72
N LEU A 181 -5.79 8.38 4.58
CA LEU A 181 -6.41 8.50 3.26
C LEU A 181 -7.54 7.48 3.08
N GLN A 182 -7.30 6.21 3.43
CA GLN A 182 -8.33 5.16 3.37
C GLN A 182 -9.55 5.54 4.20
N GLU A 183 -9.34 6.08 5.41
CA GLU A 183 -10.42 6.57 6.28
C GLU A 183 -11.16 7.79 5.71
N ARG A 184 -10.46 8.68 4.98
CA ARG A 184 -11.09 9.82 4.29
C ARG A 184 -11.94 9.37 3.12
N LEU A 185 -11.44 8.43 2.31
CA LEU A 185 -12.18 7.87 1.18
C LEU A 185 -13.48 7.19 1.64
N ARG A 186 -13.44 6.50 2.79
CA ARG A 186 -14.64 5.89 3.40
C ARG A 186 -15.68 6.92 3.88
N ARG A 187 -15.26 8.10 4.33
CA ARG A 187 -16.18 9.14 4.85
C ARG A 187 -16.90 9.94 3.76
N LYS A 188 -16.46 9.83 2.50
CA LYS A 188 -17.10 10.49 1.35
C LYS A 188 -18.24 9.64 0.75
N GLU A 189 -18.53 8.47 1.33
CA GLU A 189 -19.72 7.64 1.07
C GLU A 189 -20.89 8.08 1.95
#